data_AF-A0A8J3H3B9-F1
#
_entry.id   AF-A0A8J3H3B9-F1
#
_cell.length_a   1.000
_cell.length_b   1.000
_cell.length_c   1.000
_cell.angle_alpha   90.00
_cell.angle_beta   90.00
_cell.angle_gamma   90.00
#
_symmetry.space_group_name_H-M   'P 1'
#
loop_
_entity.id
_entity.type
_entity.pdbx_description
1 polymer ?
#
loop_
_entity_poly.entity_id
_entity_poly.type
_entity_poly.pdbx_seq_one_letter_code
_entity_poly.pdbx_strand_id
1 'polypeptide(L)'
;MHNPNFHLIDRCYAEPFGQETMARFLAAHGTRMGATPLPPEIKPGKPREAFRNAWDLALTSRADYWEGYAWHPECGALPFHHAWCVDPRSGVVRDTTWRDVEGAVYLGVGIPTERLCTNLNASGIFGILDKGVGFEHGTVEDLWGWVDQFRPAALRDRPRLAS
;
A
#
# COMPACT_ATOMS: atom_id res chain seq x y z
N MET A 1 -2.95 -18.49 6.85
CA MET A 1 -1.56 -18.68 7.31
C MET A 1 -1.06 -17.39 7.91
N HIS A 2 -0.41 -17.45 9.07
CA HIS A 2 0.22 -16.28 9.69
C HIS A 2 1.53 -16.01 8.95
N ASN A 3 1.66 -14.86 8.27
CA ASN A 3 2.93 -14.48 7.65
C ASN A 3 3.90 -14.08 8.78
N PRO A 4 5.02 -14.81 8.99
CA PRO A 4 5.91 -14.57 10.13
C PRO A 4 6.60 -13.20 10.06
N ASN A 5 6.60 -12.54 8.90
CA ASN A 5 7.32 -11.29 8.67
C ASN A 5 6.53 -10.05 9.08
N PHE A 6 5.32 -10.17 9.64
CA PHE A 6 4.61 -9.00 10.17
C PHE A 6 5.37 -8.26 11.26
N HIS A 7 6.31 -8.92 11.95
CA HIS A 7 7.21 -8.29 12.92
C HIS A 7 8.12 -7.20 12.30
N LEU A 8 8.35 -7.22 10.97
CA LEU A 8 9.12 -6.18 10.28
C LEU A 8 8.41 -4.82 10.35
N ILE A 9 7.07 -4.83 10.30
CA ILE A 9 6.26 -3.63 10.50
C ILE A 9 6.53 -3.10 11.92
N ASP A 10 6.37 -3.94 12.93
CA ASP A 10 6.53 -3.55 14.33
C ASP A 10 7.93 -2.99 14.63
N ARG A 11 8.97 -3.61 14.08
CA ARG A 11 10.36 -3.12 14.18
C ARG A 11 10.55 -1.74 13.55
N CYS A 12 9.97 -1.51 12.38
CA CYS A 12 10.05 -0.22 11.69
C CYS A 12 9.46 0.92 12.54
N TYR A 13 8.38 0.66 13.29
CA TYR A 13 7.71 1.65 14.14
C TYR A 13 8.38 1.86 15.50
N ALA A 14 9.20 0.90 15.96
CA ALA A 14 9.97 1.02 17.19
C ALA A 14 11.17 1.99 17.05
N GLU A 15 11.54 2.34 15.83
CA GLU A 15 12.65 3.24 15.50
C GLU A 15 12.14 4.67 15.19
N PRO A 16 13.02 5.69 15.11
CA PRO A 16 12.62 7.08 14.87
C PRO A 16 11.76 7.28 13.61
N PHE A 17 11.91 6.41 12.60
CA PHE A 17 11.07 6.40 11.41
C PHE A 17 9.57 6.27 11.72
N GLY A 18 9.19 5.57 12.79
CA GLY A 18 7.80 5.47 13.23
C GLY A 18 7.16 6.81 13.62
N GLN A 19 7.98 7.85 13.84
CA GLN A 19 7.52 9.21 14.15
C GLN A 19 7.19 10.04 12.89
N GLU A 20 7.59 9.57 11.70
CA GLU A 20 7.30 10.23 10.43
C GLU A 20 5.79 10.29 10.17
N THR A 21 5.32 11.37 9.56
CA THR A 21 3.88 11.63 9.42
C THR A 21 3.15 10.54 8.62
N MET A 22 3.76 10.02 7.54
CA MET A 22 3.24 8.86 6.79
C MET A 22 3.18 7.62 7.66
N ALA A 23 4.23 7.34 8.43
CA ALA A 23 4.28 6.18 9.29
C ALA A 23 3.13 6.28 10.32
N ARG A 24 3.00 7.41 11.02
CA ARG A 24 1.93 7.62 11.99
C ARG A 24 0.52 7.47 11.38
N PHE A 25 0.33 7.97 10.16
CA PHE A 25 -0.91 7.76 9.40
C PHE A 25 -1.21 6.29 9.14
N LEU A 26 -0.23 5.56 8.60
CA LEU A 26 -0.37 4.14 8.29
C LEU A 26 -0.50 3.28 9.55
N ALA A 27 0.08 3.69 10.68
CA ALA A 27 -0.15 3.05 11.96
C ALA A 27 -1.62 3.20 12.41
N ALA A 28 -2.21 4.39 12.27
CA ALA A 28 -3.58 4.64 12.69
C ALA A 28 -4.64 4.04 11.75
N HIS A 29 -4.36 4.02 10.44
CA HIS A 29 -5.37 3.76 9.40
C HIS A 29 -5.04 2.61 8.46
N GLY A 30 -3.79 2.18 8.44
CA GLY A 30 -3.32 1.14 7.54
C GLY A 30 -3.87 -0.24 7.86
N THR A 31 -4.05 -1.06 6.83
CA THR A 31 -4.37 -2.47 6.95
C THR A 31 -3.12 -3.31 6.69
N ARG A 32 -2.82 -4.23 7.62
CA ARG A 32 -1.77 -5.23 7.45
C ARG A 32 -2.19 -6.29 6.45
N MET A 33 -1.32 -6.56 5.48
CA MET A 33 -1.54 -7.58 4.46
C MET A 33 -0.25 -8.38 4.23
N GLY A 34 -0.42 -9.67 3.94
CA GLY A 34 0.67 -10.52 3.48
C GLY A 34 0.66 -10.58 1.96
N ALA A 35 1.83 -10.77 1.38
CA ALA A 35 1.97 -11.09 -0.03
C ALA A 35 1.23 -12.36 -0.41
N THR A 36 0.86 -12.43 -1.68
CA THR A 36 0.37 -13.65 -2.32
C THR A 36 0.94 -13.68 -3.74
N PRO A 37 1.43 -14.84 -4.21
CA PRO A 37 1.89 -14.96 -5.59
C PRO A 37 0.84 -14.44 -6.57
N LEU A 38 1.31 -13.78 -7.63
CA LEU A 38 0.43 -13.37 -8.70
C LEU A 38 -0.19 -14.62 -9.35
N PRO A 39 -1.48 -14.55 -9.71
CA PRO A 39 -2.07 -15.61 -10.48
C PRO A 39 -1.48 -15.58 -11.91
N PRO A 40 -1.39 -16.73 -12.61
CA PRO A 40 -0.67 -16.84 -13.88
C PRO A 40 -1.13 -15.87 -14.98
N GLU A 41 -2.38 -15.43 -14.92
CA GLU A 41 -2.98 -14.47 -15.86
C GLU A 41 -2.50 -13.02 -15.68
N ILE A 42 -1.99 -12.64 -14.51
CA ILE A 42 -1.47 -11.30 -14.26
C ILE A 42 0.03 -11.27 -14.56
N LYS A 43 0.40 -10.49 -15.58
CA LYS A 43 1.81 -10.34 -15.97
C LYS A 43 2.55 -9.41 -14.99
N PRO A 44 3.80 -9.73 -14.62
CA PRO A 44 4.66 -8.80 -13.92
C PRO A 44 4.86 -7.51 -14.72
N GLY A 45 4.83 -6.38 -14.03
CA GLY A 45 5.16 -5.06 -14.54
C GLY A 45 6.65 -4.75 -14.50
N LYS A 46 7.00 -3.48 -14.67
CA LYS A 46 8.39 -3.04 -14.72
C LYS A 46 8.95 -2.85 -13.30
N PRO A 47 10.14 -3.42 -12.97
CA PRO A 47 10.74 -3.21 -11.66
C PRO A 47 10.92 -1.73 -11.35
N ARG A 48 10.76 -1.36 -10.07
CA ARG A 48 10.90 0.02 -9.54
C ARG A 48 9.84 1.03 -10.04
N GLU A 49 8.77 0.56 -10.66
CA GLU A 49 7.65 1.41 -11.12
C GLU A 49 6.34 1.06 -10.39
N ALA A 50 6.40 0.88 -9.05
CA ALA A 50 5.29 0.36 -8.25
C ALA A 50 3.95 1.07 -8.47
N PHE A 51 3.96 2.40 -8.39
CA PHE A 51 2.78 3.24 -8.56
C PHE A 51 2.16 3.09 -9.95
N ARG A 52 2.98 3.12 -11.00
CA ARG A 52 2.50 2.94 -12.36
C ARG A 52 1.98 1.53 -12.62
N ASN A 53 2.68 0.51 -12.14
CA ASN A 53 2.27 -0.87 -12.32
C ASN A 53 0.93 -1.17 -11.61
N ALA A 54 0.77 -0.67 -10.38
CA ALA A 54 -0.48 -0.80 -9.64
C ALA A 54 -1.60 0.01 -10.30
N TRP A 55 -1.29 1.20 -10.81
CA TRP A 55 -2.22 2.03 -11.57
C TRP A 55 -2.77 1.31 -12.80
N ASP A 56 -1.87 0.81 -13.66
CA ASP A 56 -2.23 0.11 -14.88
C ASP A 56 -3.06 -1.14 -14.56
N LEU A 57 -2.72 -1.86 -13.49
CA LEU A 57 -3.50 -3.00 -13.03
C LEU A 57 -4.90 -2.58 -12.55
N ALA A 58 -5.02 -1.51 -11.75
CA ALA A 58 -6.30 -1.04 -11.24
C ALA A 58 -7.26 -0.56 -12.35
N LEU A 59 -6.73 0.00 -13.44
CA LEU A 59 -7.54 0.43 -14.59
C LEU A 59 -7.93 -0.69 -15.55
N THR A 60 -7.05 -1.68 -15.71
CA THR A 60 -7.27 -2.80 -16.65
C THR A 60 -7.97 -4.00 -16.02
N SER A 61 -8.07 -4.02 -14.68
CA SER A 61 -8.75 -5.04 -13.91
C SER A 61 -9.81 -4.42 -12.99
N ARG A 62 -10.53 -5.24 -12.23
CA ARG A 62 -11.43 -4.78 -11.16
C ARG A 62 -10.74 -4.82 -9.80
N ALA A 63 -9.44 -4.53 -9.74
CA ALA A 63 -8.69 -4.53 -8.49
C ALA A 63 -8.66 -3.14 -7.86
N ASP A 64 -8.73 -3.08 -6.54
CA ASP A 64 -8.64 -1.84 -5.78
C ASP A 64 -7.18 -1.41 -5.70
N TYR A 65 -6.88 -0.14 -5.91
CA TYR A 65 -5.52 0.39 -5.77
C TYR A 65 -5.20 0.76 -4.32
N TRP A 66 -3.96 0.51 -3.89
CA TRP A 66 -3.49 0.73 -2.53
C TRP A 66 -2.10 1.35 -2.51
N GLU A 67 -1.83 2.17 -1.49
CA GLU A 67 -0.52 2.75 -1.21
C GLU A 67 -0.16 2.63 0.27
N GLY A 68 1.15 2.60 0.53
CA GLY A 68 1.71 2.66 1.87
C GLY A 68 3.13 2.12 1.90
N TYR A 69 3.46 1.37 2.94
CA TYR A 69 4.75 0.73 3.07
C TYR A 69 4.69 -0.76 2.76
N ALA A 70 5.72 -1.24 2.08
CA ALA A 70 5.97 -2.65 1.84
C ALA A 70 7.35 -3.05 2.37
N TRP A 71 7.47 -4.29 2.85
CA TRP A 71 8.72 -4.88 3.31
C TRP A 71 8.97 -6.18 2.56
N HIS A 72 10.16 -6.29 1.99
CA HIS A 72 10.68 -7.53 1.47
C HIS A 72 11.57 -8.19 2.54
N PRO A 73 11.42 -9.50 2.83
CA PRO A 73 12.15 -10.14 3.92
C PRO A 73 13.67 -10.04 3.79
N GLU A 74 14.20 -10.06 2.56
CA GLU A 74 15.63 -9.89 2.30
C GLU A 74 16.17 -8.49 2.64
N CYS A 75 15.30 -7.48 2.73
CA CYS A 75 15.67 -6.11 3.06
C CYS A 75 15.49 -5.79 4.56
N GLY A 76 15.03 -6.75 5.37
CA GLY A 76 14.79 -6.55 6.80
C GLY A 76 13.68 -5.52 7.08
N ALA A 77 13.86 -4.69 8.10
CA ALA A 77 12.84 -3.77 8.59
C ALA A 77 12.75 -2.44 7.80
N LEU A 78 13.55 -2.26 6.74
CA LEU A 78 13.53 -1.06 5.91
C LEU A 78 12.26 -1.04 5.03
N PRO A 79 11.34 -0.07 5.21
CA PRO A 79 10.14 0.02 4.39
C PRO A 79 10.43 0.65 3.03
N PHE A 80 9.71 0.20 2.02
CA PHE A 80 9.61 0.86 0.72
C PHE A 80 8.27 1.57 0.62
N HIS A 81 8.27 2.86 0.28
CA HIS A 81 7.04 3.51 -0.18
C HIS A 81 6.63 2.85 -1.49
N HIS A 82 5.44 2.25 -1.48
CA HIS A 82 5.04 1.27 -2.49
C HIS A 82 3.56 1.36 -2.78
N ALA A 83 3.17 0.86 -3.95
CA ALA A 83 1.80 0.72 -4.37
C ALA A 83 1.54 -0.69 -4.90
N TRP A 84 0.33 -1.17 -4.68
CA TRP A 84 -0.12 -2.49 -5.09
C TRP A 84 -1.63 -2.45 -5.35
N CYS A 85 -2.18 -3.57 -5.85
CA CYS A 85 -3.62 -3.73 -5.92
C CYS A 85 -4.10 -4.79 -4.94
N VAL A 86 -5.38 -4.73 -4.59
CA VAL A 86 -6.07 -5.74 -3.81
C VAL A 86 -7.28 -6.22 -4.59
N ASP A 87 -7.44 -7.53 -4.69
CA ASP A 87 -8.66 -8.11 -5.24
C ASP A 87 -9.83 -7.81 -4.28
N PRO A 88 -10.87 -7.07 -4.70
CA PRO A 88 -11.93 -6.60 -3.80
C PRO A 88 -12.81 -7.73 -3.24
N ARG A 89 -12.80 -8.92 -3.89
CA ARG A 89 -13.62 -10.06 -3.47
C ARG A 89 -12.91 -10.89 -2.41
N SER A 90 -11.61 -11.08 -2.57
CA SER A 90 -10.78 -11.96 -1.72
C SER A 90 -9.92 -11.22 -0.70
N GLY A 91 -9.70 -9.92 -0.89
CA GLY A 91 -8.78 -9.12 -0.06
C GLY A 91 -7.31 -9.54 -0.23
N VAL A 92 -6.98 -10.17 -1.36
CA VAL A 92 -5.63 -10.68 -1.69
C VAL A 92 -4.82 -9.60 -2.39
N VAL A 93 -3.57 -9.41 -1.96
CA VAL A 93 -2.61 -8.48 -2.56
C VAL A 93 -2.15 -8.99 -3.92
N ARG A 94 -2.09 -8.07 -4.89
CA ARG A 94 -1.53 -8.24 -6.24
C ARG A 94 -0.47 -7.16 -6.44
N ASP A 95 0.78 -7.56 -6.25
CA ASP A 95 1.95 -6.72 -6.50
C ASP A 95 2.62 -7.16 -7.80
N THR A 96 2.50 -6.32 -8.82
CA THR A 96 3.08 -6.58 -10.14
C THR A 96 4.53 -6.11 -10.26
N THR A 97 5.11 -5.53 -9.21
CA THR A 97 6.45 -4.95 -9.25
C THR A 97 7.52 -5.89 -8.74
N TRP A 98 7.23 -6.57 -7.63
CA TRP A 98 8.12 -7.58 -7.06
C TRP A 98 7.85 -8.94 -7.72
N ARG A 99 8.91 -9.58 -8.20
CA ARG A 99 8.82 -10.89 -8.87
C ARG A 99 8.75 -12.03 -7.87
N ASP A 100 9.56 -11.93 -6.82
CA ASP A 100 9.44 -12.76 -5.64
C ASP A 100 8.76 -11.92 -4.56
N VAL A 101 7.60 -12.39 -4.12
CA VAL A 101 6.82 -11.76 -3.07
C VAL A 101 6.74 -12.67 -1.85
N GLU A 102 7.42 -13.83 -1.85
CA GLU A 102 7.31 -14.77 -0.74
C GLU A 102 7.75 -14.10 0.56
N GLY A 103 6.86 -14.12 1.55
CA GLY A 103 7.11 -13.49 2.84
C GLY A 103 7.04 -11.96 2.86
N ALA A 104 6.82 -11.27 1.74
CA ALA A 104 6.61 -9.82 1.77
C ALA A 104 5.35 -9.44 2.57
N VAL A 105 5.40 -8.28 3.22
CA VAL A 105 4.28 -7.72 4.00
C VAL A 105 4.04 -6.27 3.64
N TYR A 106 2.79 -5.85 3.78
CA TYR A 106 2.31 -4.55 3.36
C TYR A 106 1.49 -3.91 4.48
N LEU A 107 1.63 -2.61 4.63
CA LEU A 107 0.81 -1.76 5.48
C LEU A 107 0.39 -0.55 4.65
N GLY A 108 -0.90 -0.49 4.29
CA GLY A 108 -1.38 0.57 3.41
C GLY A 108 -2.85 0.85 3.56
N VAL A 109 -3.32 1.78 2.73
CA VAL A 109 -4.72 2.21 2.64
C VAL A 109 -5.19 2.12 1.19
N GLY A 110 -6.48 1.82 0.98
CA GLY A 110 -7.08 1.80 -0.34
C GLY A 110 -7.36 3.20 -0.84
N ILE A 111 -7.05 3.48 -2.10
CA ILE A 111 -7.30 4.76 -2.77
C ILE A 111 -8.33 4.57 -3.89
N PRO A 112 -9.53 5.14 -3.77
CA PRO A 112 -10.49 5.26 -4.86
C PRO A 112 -9.93 5.77 -6.18
N THR A 113 -10.34 5.08 -7.26
CA THR A 113 -9.96 5.35 -8.66
C THR A 113 -10.25 6.79 -9.09
N GLU A 114 -11.27 7.43 -8.54
CA GLU A 114 -11.57 8.84 -8.84
C GLU A 114 -10.46 9.78 -8.37
N ARG A 115 -9.95 9.59 -7.14
CA ARG A 115 -8.87 10.40 -6.55
C ARG A 115 -7.56 10.21 -7.29
N LEU A 116 -7.28 8.95 -7.56
CA LEU A 116 -6.28 8.49 -8.48
C LEU A 116 -6.31 9.31 -9.78
N CYS A 117 -7.44 9.34 -10.50
CA CYS A 117 -7.55 9.99 -11.80
C CYS A 117 -7.38 11.51 -11.68
N THR A 118 -7.95 12.12 -10.64
CA THR A 118 -7.76 13.53 -10.34
C THR A 118 -6.28 13.87 -10.14
N ASN A 119 -5.53 13.08 -9.37
CA ASN A 119 -4.13 13.35 -9.09
C ASN A 119 -3.25 13.23 -10.34
N LEU A 120 -3.43 12.16 -11.13
CA LEU A 120 -2.66 11.95 -12.35
C LEU A 120 -2.92 13.08 -13.36
N ASN A 121 -4.19 13.47 -13.54
CA ASN A 121 -4.55 14.57 -14.44
C ASN A 121 -3.97 15.92 -13.98
N ALA A 122 -3.91 16.17 -12.67
CA ALA A 122 -3.43 17.44 -12.13
C ALA A 122 -1.89 17.54 -12.08
N SER A 123 -1.18 16.43 -11.83
CA SER A 123 0.25 16.44 -11.49
C SER A 123 1.13 15.60 -12.41
N GLY A 124 0.57 14.67 -13.18
CA GLY A 124 1.34 13.66 -13.93
C GLY A 124 2.01 12.60 -13.04
N ILE A 125 1.72 12.58 -11.73
CA ILE A 125 2.31 11.66 -10.75
C ILE A 125 1.30 10.56 -10.42
N PHE A 126 1.77 9.30 -10.36
CA PHE A 126 0.92 8.15 -10.04
C PHE A 126 0.66 7.98 -8.54
N GLY A 127 1.61 8.41 -7.69
CA GLY A 127 1.50 8.32 -6.23
C GLY A 127 0.60 9.41 -5.60
N ILE A 128 -0.16 9.04 -4.57
CA ILE A 128 -1.07 9.91 -3.83
C ILE A 128 -0.48 10.31 -2.49
N LEU A 129 -0.02 9.33 -1.71
CA LEU A 129 0.42 9.53 -0.34
C LEU A 129 1.70 10.37 -0.33
N ASP A 130 2.72 10.04 -1.13
CA ASP A 130 3.91 10.87 -1.31
C ASP A 130 4.22 11.09 -2.80
N LYS A 131 4.31 12.37 -3.19
CA LYS A 131 4.51 12.83 -4.57
C LYS A 131 5.99 12.97 -4.95
N GLY A 132 6.92 12.44 -4.14
CA GLY A 132 8.36 12.54 -4.37
C GLY A 132 8.97 13.86 -3.88
N VAL A 133 8.23 14.59 -3.04
CA VAL A 133 8.68 15.83 -2.37
C VAL A 133 8.62 15.70 -0.84
N GLY A 134 8.35 14.50 -0.33
CA GLY A 134 8.10 14.25 1.09
C GLY A 134 6.63 14.42 1.47
N PHE A 135 6.22 13.70 2.51
CA PHE A 135 4.84 13.69 3.04
C PHE A 135 4.44 15.00 3.75
N GLU A 136 5.35 15.97 3.85
CA GLU A 136 5.20 17.18 4.68
C GLU A 136 4.42 18.32 4.00
N HIS A 137 3.97 18.14 2.75
CA HIS A 137 3.26 19.17 2.00
C HIS A 137 1.78 18.81 1.77
N GLY A 138 0.99 18.93 2.85
CA GLY A 138 -0.45 19.27 2.77
C GLY A 138 -1.45 18.15 2.49
N THR A 139 -1.07 16.87 2.58
CA THR A 139 -1.97 15.74 2.27
C THR A 139 -2.65 15.12 3.50
N VAL A 140 -2.13 15.35 4.70
CA VAL A 140 -2.47 14.57 5.90
C VAL A 140 -3.90 14.84 6.39
N GLU A 141 -4.28 16.10 6.53
CA GLU A 141 -5.61 16.49 7.00
C GLU A 141 -6.71 16.12 5.98
N ASP A 142 -6.42 16.21 4.68
CA ASP A 142 -7.32 15.79 3.60
C ASP A 142 -7.47 14.25 3.54
N LEU A 143 -6.42 13.50 3.89
CA LEU A 143 -6.44 12.03 3.91
C LEU A 143 -7.16 11.46 5.13
N TRP A 144 -7.07 12.12 6.30
CA TRP A 144 -7.60 11.61 7.57
C TRP A 144 -9.12 11.42 7.57
N GLY A 145 -9.88 12.28 6.88
CA GLY A 145 -11.35 12.22 6.87
C GLY A 145 -11.94 11.13 5.96
N TRP A 146 -11.16 10.60 5.02
CA TRP A 146 -11.66 9.78 3.93
C TRP A 146 -11.29 8.29 4.04
N VAL A 147 -10.12 7.95 4.58
CA VAL A 147 -9.66 6.54 4.65
C VAL A 147 -10.62 5.65 5.45
N ASP A 148 -11.27 6.18 6.49
CA ASP A 148 -12.26 5.43 7.26
C ASP A 148 -13.52 5.06 6.46
N GLN A 149 -13.85 5.83 5.41
CA GLN A 149 -15.08 5.64 4.63
C GLN A 149 -14.93 4.57 3.52
N PHE A 150 -13.73 4.34 3.00
CA PHE A 150 -13.51 3.57 1.77
C PHE A 150 -12.77 2.24 1.96
N ARG A 151 -12.75 1.70 3.18
CA ARG A 151 -12.18 0.38 3.45
C ARG A 151 -12.97 -0.73 2.71
N PRO A 152 -12.32 -1.55 1.86
CA PRO A 152 -12.99 -2.67 1.19
C PRO A 152 -13.65 -3.60 2.20
N ALA A 153 -14.85 -4.08 1.86
CA ALA A 153 -15.69 -4.84 2.78
C ALA A 153 -14.97 -6.05 3.39
N ALA A 154 -14.19 -6.78 2.59
CA ALA A 154 -13.43 -7.96 3.00
C ALA A 154 -12.29 -7.65 4.01
N LEU A 155 -11.91 -6.39 4.19
CA LEU A 155 -10.83 -5.98 5.08
C LEU A 155 -11.33 -5.30 6.36
N ARG A 156 -12.63 -5.03 6.49
CA ARG A 156 -13.20 -4.31 7.65
C ARG A 156 -12.97 -5.03 8.98
N ASP A 157 -12.86 -6.35 8.97
CA ASP A 157 -12.66 -7.16 10.18
C ASP A 157 -11.18 -7.40 10.52
N ARG A 158 -10.23 -6.91 9.71
CA ARG A 158 -8.79 -7.06 10.03
C ARG A 158 -8.36 -6.03 11.08
N PRO A 159 -7.58 -6.45 12.09
CA PRO A 159 -7.14 -5.57 13.17
C PRO A 159 -6.31 -4.39 12.63
N ARG A 160 -6.62 -3.19 13.13
CA ARG A 160 -5.73 -2.01 13.00
C ARG A 160 -4.52 -2.22 13.89
N LEU A 161 -3.44 -1.51 13.59
CA LEU A 161 -2.37 -1.30 14.56
C LEU A 161 -2.98 -0.57 15.78
N ALA A 162 -2.84 -1.17 16.97
CA ALA A 162 -3.25 -0.48 18.20
C ALA A 162 -2.31 0.73 18.38
N SER A 163 -2.90 1.91 18.55
CA SER A 163 -2.21 3.18 18.81
C SER A 163 -1.44 3.17 20.12
#